data_AF-A0A7C4GH28-F1
#
_entry.id   AF-A0A7C4GH28-F1
#
_cell.length_a   1.000
_cell.length_b   1.000
_cell.length_c   1.000
_cell.angle_alpha   90.00
_cell.angle_beta   90.00
_cell.angle_gamma   90.00
#
_symmetry.space_group_name_H-M   'P 1'
#
loop_
_entity.id
_entity.type
_entity.pdbx_description
1 polymer ?
#
loop_
_entity_poly.entity_id
_entity_poly.type
_entity_poly.pdbx_seq_one_letter_code
_entity_poly.pdbx_strand_id
1 'polypeptide(L)'
;MLLEEVKSLLSEAGLSVAEHEGALALIIEEEGKEVIVYMMADEERKLVYIMASANPPITLRSAIDLLRASWEIVDRGVPCKISLNENIVLIEHDLDECHLSKESILESIYFSVESMLYIMERLEQP
;
A
#
# COMPACT_ATOMS: atom_id res chain seq x y z
N MET A 1 -20.57 2.77 6.30
CA MET A 1 -19.74 2.37 5.16
C MET A 1 -18.30 2.54 5.61
N LEU A 2 -17.54 1.46 5.66
CA LEU A 2 -16.17 1.41 6.16
C LEU A 2 -15.26 2.41 5.45
N LEU A 3 -15.46 2.61 4.13
CA LEU A 3 -14.64 3.56 3.36
C LEU A 3 -14.86 5.03 3.79
N GLU A 4 -16.08 5.40 4.17
CA GLU A 4 -16.35 6.76 4.71
C GLU A 4 -15.74 6.95 6.09
N GLU A 5 -15.70 5.88 6.89
CA GLU A 5 -15.02 5.90 8.19
C GLU A 5 -13.51 6.08 8.01
N VAL A 6 -12.89 5.35 7.09
CA VAL A 6 -11.48 5.53 6.71
C VAL A 6 -11.22 6.97 6.25
N LYS A 7 -12.08 7.52 5.38
CA LYS A 7 -11.99 8.91 4.92
C LYS A 7 -12.03 9.91 6.08
N SER A 8 -12.93 9.69 7.05
CA SER A 8 -13.02 10.52 8.25
C SER A 8 -11.75 10.46 9.09
N LEU A 9 -11.25 9.25 9.37
CA LEU A 9 -10.03 9.03 10.17
C LEU A 9 -8.79 9.67 9.51
N LEU A 10 -8.69 9.60 8.19
CA LEU A 10 -7.62 10.25 7.43
C LEU A 10 -7.73 11.78 7.47
N SER A 11 -8.95 12.32 7.36
CA SER A 11 -9.19 13.75 7.49
C SER A 11 -8.83 14.26 8.89
N GLU A 12 -9.10 13.49 9.94
CA GLU A 12 -8.69 13.81 11.32
C GLU A 12 -7.15 13.78 11.48
N ALA A 13 -6.47 12.94 10.72
CA ALA A 13 -5.00 12.90 10.64
C ALA A 13 -4.41 14.04 9.78
N GLY A 14 -5.25 14.86 9.14
CA GLY A 14 -4.82 15.95 8.25
C GLY A 14 -4.43 15.49 6.84
N LEU A 15 -4.77 14.26 6.46
CA LEU A 15 -4.51 13.72 5.12
C LEU A 15 -5.70 13.99 4.20
N SER A 16 -5.44 14.60 3.05
CA SER A 16 -6.43 14.81 1.99
C SER A 16 -6.31 13.70 0.96
N VAL A 17 -7.41 12.96 0.75
CA VAL A 17 -7.50 11.86 -0.20
C VAL A 17 -8.28 12.28 -1.44
N ALA A 18 -7.86 11.78 -2.61
CA ALA A 18 -8.68 11.80 -3.81
C ALA A 18 -9.67 10.62 -3.78
N GLU A 19 -10.84 10.78 -4.39
CA GLU A 19 -11.82 9.72 -4.53
C GLU A 19 -11.96 9.35 -6.01
N HIS A 20 -11.82 8.07 -6.33
CA HIS A 20 -11.89 7.57 -7.69
C HIS A 20 -12.44 6.15 -7.73
N GLU A 21 -13.49 5.92 -8.52
CA GLU A 21 -14.07 4.59 -8.77
C GLU A 21 -14.37 3.74 -7.52
N GLY A 22 -14.78 4.37 -6.41
CA GLY A 22 -15.06 3.67 -5.15
C GLY A 22 -13.82 3.32 -4.33
N ALA A 23 -12.69 3.95 -4.63
CA ALA A 23 -11.47 3.91 -3.84
C ALA A 23 -11.08 5.33 -3.37
N LEU A 24 -10.38 5.39 -2.23
CA LEU A 24 -9.65 6.59 -1.81
C LEU A 24 -8.19 6.44 -2.25
N ALA A 25 -7.58 7.53 -2.72
CA ALA A 25 -6.21 7.52 -3.22
C ALA A 25 -5.37 8.63 -2.58
N LEU A 26 -4.11 8.30 -2.30
CA LEU A 26 -3.05 9.21 -1.85
C LEU A 26 -1.84 9.05 -2.77
N ILE A 27 -1.13 10.15 -3.02
CA ILE A 27 0.18 10.12 -3.68
C ILE A 27 1.19 10.57 -2.65
N ILE A 28 2.24 9.76 -2.45
CA ILE A 28 3.34 10.05 -1.55
C ILE A 28 4.62 10.08 -2.39
N GLU A 29 5.36 11.18 -2.29
CA GLU A 29 6.63 11.38 -2.96
C GLU A 29 7.76 11.37 -1.93
N GLU A 30 8.79 10.55 -2.15
CA GLU A 30 9.99 10.47 -1.31
C GLU A 30 11.21 10.35 -2.22
N GLU A 31 12.20 11.22 -2.06
CA GLU A 31 13.44 11.24 -2.86
C GLU A 31 13.25 11.15 -4.40
N GLY A 32 12.16 11.73 -4.92
CA GLY A 32 11.82 11.71 -6.34
C GLY A 32 11.19 10.41 -6.84
N LYS A 33 10.84 9.49 -5.93
CA LYS A 33 10.02 8.30 -6.18
C LYS A 33 8.60 8.57 -5.73
N GLU A 34 7.63 8.25 -6.58
CA GLU A 34 6.21 8.40 -6.25
C GLU A 34 5.58 7.03 -5.97
N VAL A 35 4.81 6.96 -4.89
CA VAL A 35 3.99 5.80 -4.52
C VAL A 35 2.54 6.24 -4.43
N ILE A 36 1.67 5.52 -5.15
CA ILE A 36 0.22 5.71 -5.07
C ILE A 36 -0.33 4.70 -4.09
N VAL A 37 -1.06 5.18 -3.09
CA VAL A 37 -1.75 4.36 -2.10
C VAL A 37 -3.24 4.40 -2.36
N TYR A 38 -3.84 3.24 -2.60
CA TYR A 38 -5.27 3.04 -2.78
C TYR A 38 -5.87 2.41 -1.54
N MET A 39 -7.06 2.84 -1.15
CA MET A 39 -7.82 2.28 -0.05
C MET A 39 -9.20 1.91 -0.54
N MET A 40 -9.57 0.65 -0.33
CA MET A 40 -10.85 0.08 -0.74
C MET A 40 -11.47 -0.66 0.43
N ALA A 41 -12.80 -0.76 0.46
CA ALA A 41 -13.50 -1.51 1.50
C ALA A 41 -14.34 -2.63 0.89
N ASP A 42 -14.30 -3.81 1.52
CA ASP A 42 -15.23 -4.91 1.29
C ASP A 42 -16.17 -5.00 2.50
N GLU A 43 -17.39 -4.49 2.33
CA GLU A 43 -18.41 -4.43 3.38
C GLU A 43 -18.94 -5.84 3.75
N GLU A 44 -18.91 -6.81 2.82
CA GLU A 44 -19.37 -8.17 3.09
C GLU A 44 -18.37 -8.91 3.98
N ARG A 45 -17.08 -8.71 3.72
CA ARG A 45 -15.98 -9.31 4.49
C ARG A 45 -15.54 -8.48 5.68
N LYS A 46 -16.01 -7.23 5.78
CA LYS A 46 -15.65 -6.27 6.82
C LYS A 46 -14.15 -5.98 6.85
N LEU A 47 -13.58 -5.81 5.65
CA LEU A 47 -12.15 -5.55 5.45
C LEU A 47 -11.95 -4.21 4.74
N VAL A 48 -10.87 -3.54 5.11
CA VAL A 48 -10.29 -2.41 4.38
C VAL A 48 -8.95 -2.86 3.82
N TYR A 49 -8.79 -2.72 2.50
CA TYR A 49 -7.54 -2.98 1.79
C TYR A 49 -6.78 -1.68 1.62
N ILE A 50 -5.53 -1.65 2.06
CA ILE A 50 -4.60 -0.55 1.82
C ILE A 50 -3.52 -1.07 0.89
N MET A 51 -3.44 -0.51 -0.32
CA MET A 51 -2.62 -1.02 -1.41
C MET A 51 -1.67 0.05 -1.93
N ALA A 52 -0.37 -0.21 -1.95
CA ALA A 52 0.63 0.68 -2.51
C ALA A 52 1.14 0.18 -3.88
N SER A 53 1.33 1.09 -4.82
CA SER A 53 1.94 0.84 -6.13
C SER A 53 2.90 1.96 -6.52
N ALA A 54 3.98 1.62 -7.23
CA ALA A 54 4.93 2.60 -7.73
C ALA A 54 4.38 3.41 -8.91
N ASN A 55 4.74 4.70 -8.98
CA ASN A 55 4.54 5.54 -10.15
C ASN A 55 5.89 6.13 -10.60
N PRO A 56 6.37 5.83 -11.83
CA PRO A 56 5.80 4.89 -12.79
C PRO A 56 5.87 3.43 -12.30
N PRO A 57 5.06 2.51 -12.88
CA PRO A 57 5.10 1.09 -12.52
C PRO A 57 6.49 0.45 -12.70
N ILE A 58 6.85 -0.44 -11.78
CA ILE A 58 8.14 -1.14 -11.78
C ILE A 58 8.23 -2.10 -12.97
N THR A 59 9.28 -1.97 -13.78
CA THR A 59 9.58 -2.96 -14.82
C THR A 59 10.38 -4.12 -14.23
N LEU A 60 9.72 -5.27 -14.06
CA LEU A 60 10.40 -6.47 -13.53
C LEU A 60 11.23 -7.17 -14.60
N ARG A 61 12.46 -7.54 -14.24
CA ARG A 61 13.30 -8.44 -15.04
C ARG A 61 12.97 -9.91 -14.79
N SER A 62 12.57 -10.23 -13.56
CA SER A 62 12.25 -11.60 -13.12
C SER A 62 11.29 -11.56 -11.93
N ALA A 63 10.28 -12.44 -11.93
CA ALA A 63 9.41 -12.62 -10.78
C ALA A 63 10.16 -13.16 -9.54
N ILE A 64 11.31 -13.82 -9.74
CA ILE A 64 12.16 -14.30 -8.64
C ILE A 64 12.77 -13.13 -7.85
N ASP A 65 13.09 -12.02 -8.52
CA ASP A 65 13.68 -10.86 -7.85
C ASP A 65 12.66 -10.19 -6.92
N LEU A 66 11.39 -10.12 -7.36
CA LEU A 66 10.28 -9.67 -6.51
C LEU A 66 10.10 -10.61 -5.31
N LEU A 67 10.15 -11.93 -5.51
CA LEU A 67 10.06 -12.89 -4.40
C LEU A 67 11.22 -12.71 -3.39
N ARG A 68 12.45 -12.46 -3.86
CA ARG A 68 13.58 -12.19 -2.97
C ARG A 68 13.39 -10.88 -2.19
N ALA A 69 13.02 -9.80 -2.86
CA ALA A 69 12.74 -8.53 -2.20
C ALA A 69 11.60 -8.65 -1.17
N SER A 70 10.56 -9.42 -1.49
CA SER A 70 9.45 -9.68 -0.56
C SER A 70 9.91 -10.43 0.70
N TRP A 71 10.83 -11.38 0.56
CA TRP A 71 11.38 -12.10 1.72
C TRP A 71 12.18 -11.18 2.65
N GLU A 72 12.95 -10.26 2.08
CA GLU A 72 13.72 -9.26 2.84
C GLU A 72 12.79 -8.31 3.64
N ILE A 73 11.61 -7.99 3.10
CA ILE A 73 10.58 -7.20 3.81
C ILE A 73 9.97 -7.99 4.97
N VAL A 74 9.65 -9.27 4.74
CA VAL A 74 9.11 -10.14 5.81
C VAL A 74 10.11 -10.31 6.95
N ASP A 75 11.41 -10.42 6.65
CA ASP A 75 12.48 -10.52 7.66
C ASP A 75 12.59 -9.26 8.53
N ARG A 76 12.17 -8.09 8.00
CA ARG A 76 12.04 -6.83 8.76
C ARG A 76 10.81 -6.78 9.67
N GLY A 77 9.95 -7.81 9.64
CA GLY A 77 8.77 -7.93 10.49
C GLY A 77 7.56 -7.13 10.01
N VAL A 78 7.52 -6.71 8.74
CA VAL A 78 6.38 -5.98 8.16
C VAL A 78 5.37 -6.96 7.57
N PRO A 79 4.17 -7.12 8.17
CA PRO A 79 3.16 -8.05 7.65
C PRO A 79 2.48 -7.42 6.43
N CYS A 80 2.90 -7.82 5.24
CA CYS A 80 2.31 -7.36 3.99
C CYS A 80 2.12 -8.53 3.01
N LYS A 81 1.16 -8.38 2.09
CA LYS A 81 1.05 -9.24 0.92
C LYS A 81 1.65 -8.52 -0.27
N ILE A 82 2.54 -9.20 -0.99
CA ILE A 82 3.14 -8.67 -2.21
C ILE A 82 2.60 -9.48 -3.37
N SER A 83 1.95 -8.80 -4.31
CA SER A 83 1.38 -9.41 -5.50
C SER A 83 1.91 -8.76 -6.77
N LEU A 84 1.87 -9.53 -7.85
CA LEU A 84 2.22 -9.09 -9.19
C LEU A 84 0.99 -9.28 -10.08
N ASN A 85 0.43 -8.16 -10.55
CA ASN A 85 -0.64 -8.16 -11.53
C ASN A 85 -0.10 -7.65 -12.87
N GLU A 86 0.05 -8.55 -13.83
CA GLU A 86 0.76 -8.31 -15.10
C GLU A 86 2.19 -7.79 -14.85
N ASN A 87 2.38 -6.47 -14.88
CA ASN A 87 3.64 -5.79 -14.62
C ASN A 87 3.55 -4.79 -13.45
N ILE A 88 2.46 -4.82 -12.69
CA ILE A 88 2.23 -3.92 -11.56
C ILE A 88 2.49 -4.69 -10.28
N VAL A 89 3.50 -4.23 -9.53
CA VAL A 89 3.74 -4.68 -8.17
C VAL A 89 2.76 -3.96 -7.24
N LEU A 90 2.11 -4.72 -6.36
CA LEU A 90 1.21 -4.20 -5.34
C LEU A 90 1.64 -4.74 -3.97
N ILE A 91 1.70 -3.83 -3.00
CA ILE A 91 1.83 -4.17 -1.58
C ILE A 91 0.49 -3.93 -0.92
N GLU A 92 -0.09 -4.95 -0.30
CA GLU A 92 -1.42 -4.91 0.30
C GLU A 92 -1.34 -5.20 1.80
N HIS A 93 -2.07 -4.39 2.56
CA HIS A 93 -2.37 -4.58 3.98
C HIS A 93 -3.89 -4.70 4.16
N ASP A 94 -4.32 -5.73 4.87
CA ASP A 94 -5.72 -5.95 5.22
C ASP A 94 -5.96 -5.46 6.64
N LEU A 95 -6.95 -4.58 6.81
CA LEU A 95 -7.44 -4.17 8.11
C LEU A 95 -8.86 -4.69 8.32
N ASP A 96 -9.02 -5.50 9.36
CA ASP A 96 -10.35 -5.92 9.85
C ASP A 96 -11.05 -4.74 10.52
N GLU A 97 -12.38 -4.63 10.34
CA GLU A 97 -13.20 -3.59 10.98
C GLU A 97 -12.94 -3.47 12.50
N CYS A 98 -12.66 -4.59 13.18
CA CYS A 98 -12.44 -4.63 14.62
C CYS A 98 -11.15 -3.91 15.06
N HIS A 99 -10.21 -3.72 14.13
CA HIS A 99 -8.92 -3.08 14.36
C HIS A 99 -8.80 -1.75 13.63
N LEU A 100 -9.88 -1.26 13.04
CA LEU A 100 -9.88 -0.02 12.29
C LEU A 100 -9.75 1.17 13.23
N SER A 101 -8.61 1.84 13.18
CA SER A 101 -8.34 3.07 13.90
C SER A 101 -7.50 3.98 13.03
N LYS A 102 -7.41 5.26 13.42
CA LYS A 102 -6.53 6.21 12.76
C LYS A 102 -5.08 5.70 12.76
N GLU A 103 -4.63 5.16 13.88
CA GLU A 103 -3.26 4.66 14.03
C GLU A 103 -2.99 3.45 13.13
N SER A 104 -3.90 2.48 13.06
CA SER A 104 -3.70 1.28 12.22
C SER A 104 -3.75 1.59 10.73
N ILE A 105 -4.58 2.55 10.31
CA ILE A 105 -4.61 3.06 8.93
C ILE A 105 -3.29 3.75 8.59
N LEU A 106 -2.84 4.68 9.42
CA LEU A 106 -1.59 5.42 9.18
C LEU A 106 -0.37 4.49 9.17
N GLU A 107 -0.33 3.52 10.08
CA GLU A 107 0.72 2.52 10.16
C GLU A 107 0.75 1.64 8.90
N SER A 108 -0.42 1.22 8.41
CA SER A 108 -0.53 0.42 7.17
C SER A 108 -0.15 1.22 5.92
N ILE A 109 -0.52 2.49 5.85
CA ILE A 109 -0.07 3.41 4.79
C ILE A 109 1.45 3.53 4.83
N TYR A 110 2.02 3.81 6.01
CA TYR A 110 3.47 3.93 6.18
C TYR A 110 4.20 2.67 5.72
N PHE A 111 3.80 1.50 6.24
CA PHE A 111 4.47 0.24 5.91
C PHE A 111 4.33 -0.16 4.45
N SER A 112 3.17 0.08 3.83
CA SER A 112 2.97 -0.22 2.41
C SER A 112 3.83 0.67 1.52
N VAL A 113 3.98 1.95 1.87
CA VAL A 113 4.85 2.91 1.15
C VAL A 113 6.32 2.57 1.34
N GLU A 114 6.77 2.37 2.58
CA GLU A 114 8.18 2.07 2.89
C GLU A 114 8.62 0.76 2.22
N SER A 115 7.73 -0.24 2.23
CA SER A 115 7.95 -1.50 1.51
C SER A 115 8.02 -1.28 -0.01
N MET A 116 7.21 -0.38 -0.58
CA MET A 116 7.24 -0.11 -2.03
C MET A 116 8.53 0.59 -2.43
N LEU A 117 8.93 1.60 -1.67
CA LEU A 117 10.20 2.31 -1.87
C LEU A 117 11.39 1.33 -1.78
N TYR A 118 11.37 0.43 -0.80
CA TYR A 118 12.37 -0.63 -0.69
C TYR A 118 12.42 -1.52 -1.94
N ILE A 119 11.27 -1.98 -2.44
CA ILE A 119 11.22 -2.78 -3.67
C ILE A 119 11.76 -1.99 -4.86
N MET A 120 11.39 -0.71 -5.00
CA MET A 120 11.87 0.15 -6.08
C MET A 120 13.41 0.26 -6.06
N GLU A 121 14.01 0.55 -4.91
CA GLU A 121 15.47 0.60 -4.75
C GLU A 121 16.13 -0.76 -5.03
N ARG A 122 15.57 -1.83 -4.48
CA ARG A 122 16.16 -3.16 -4.54
C ARG A 122 16.20 -3.71 -5.96
N LEU A 123 15.22 -3.34 -6.79
CA LEU A 123 15.09 -3.78 -8.18
C LEU A 123 15.74 -2.84 -9.20
N GLU A 124 16.09 -1.61 -8.81
CA GLU A 124 16.96 -0.72 -9.58
C GLU A 124 18.42 -1.20 -9.61
N GLN A 125 18.85 -1.93 -8.58
CA GLN A 125 20.21 -2.47 -8.49
C GLN A 125 20.42 -3.68 -9.43
N PRO A 126 21.52 -3.71 -10.22
CA PRO A 126 21.78 -4.76 -11.21
C PRO A 126 22.08 -6.14 -10.64
#